data_AF-A0AAN8PG19-F1
#
_entry.id   AF-A0AAN8PG19-F1
#
_cell.length_a   1.000
_cell.length_b   1.000
_cell.length_c   1.000
_cell.angle_alpha   90.00
_cell.angle_beta   90.00
_cell.angle_gamma   90.00
#
_symmetry.space_group_name_H-M   'P 1'
#
loop_
_entity.id
_entity.type
_entity.pdbx_description
1 polymer ?
#
loop_
_entity_poly.entity_id
_entity_poly.type
_entity_poly.pdbx_seq_one_letter_code
_entity_poly.pdbx_strand_id
1 'polypeptide(L)'
;MLTEGWENSVIRQEKNGGAWCPKAQISSEIREYLEVDLVRDHLITWTETQGRFGNGQGQEYAEAFLIEYWRHSLNRWIPYKDAKQRQGSGNGNRKVLEGMKNK
;
A
#
# COMPACT_ATOMS: atom_id res chain seq x y z
N MET A 1 18.60 6.73 -6.82
CA MET A 1 17.25 6.50 -6.27
C MET A 1 17.42 5.60 -5.07
N LEU A 2 17.25 6.14 -3.87
CA LEU A 2 17.45 5.38 -2.63
C LEU A 2 16.33 4.35 -2.54
N THR A 3 16.68 3.07 -2.55
CA THR A 3 15.71 1.99 -2.31
C THR A 3 15.45 1.96 -0.81
N GLU A 4 14.42 2.65 -0.35
CA GLU A 4 14.00 2.60 1.03
C GLU A 4 13.13 1.35 1.24
N GLY A 5 13.56 0.48 2.15
CA GLY A 5 12.93 -0.81 2.40
C GLY A 5 11.52 -0.67 2.98
N TRP A 6 10.76 -1.77 2.91
CA TRP A 6 9.36 -1.83 3.37
C TRP A 6 9.22 -1.47 4.86
N GLU A 7 10.26 -1.67 5.66
CA GLU A 7 10.28 -1.32 7.08
C GLU A 7 10.08 0.18 7.35
N ASN A 8 10.26 1.03 6.33
CA ASN A 8 10.04 2.47 6.42
C ASN A 8 8.64 2.89 5.97
N SER A 9 7.73 1.95 5.68
CA SER A 9 6.36 2.23 5.25
C SER A 9 5.37 2.49 6.41
N VAL A 10 5.86 2.84 7.59
CA VAL A 10 5.00 3.02 8.78
C VAL A 10 4.47 4.44 8.85
N ILE A 11 3.16 4.59 9.04
CA ILE A 11 2.50 5.88 9.07
C ILE A 11 3.09 6.81 10.13
N ARG A 12 3.29 8.08 9.77
CA ARG A 12 3.85 9.14 10.61
C ARG A 12 5.25 8.85 11.16
N GLN A 13 6.04 8.00 10.49
CA GLN A 13 7.44 7.77 10.84
C GLN A 13 8.39 8.31 9.78
N GLU A 14 9.52 8.84 10.23
CA GLU A 14 10.60 9.39 9.39
C GLU A 14 11.89 8.64 9.72
N LYS A 15 12.00 7.40 9.21
CA LYS A 15 13.20 6.56 9.34
C LYS A 15 13.77 6.32 7.95
N ASN A 16 15.10 6.38 7.84
CA ASN A 16 15.87 6.07 6.63
C ASN A 16 15.33 6.74 5.34
N GLY A 17 14.77 7.95 5.46
CA GLY A 17 14.22 8.74 4.37
C GLY A 17 12.68 8.84 4.33
N GLY A 18 11.98 8.05 5.16
CA GLY A 18 10.63 8.34 5.65
C GLY A 18 9.49 7.72 4.86
N ALA A 19 9.76 6.89 3.85
CA ALA A 19 8.73 6.12 3.16
C ALA A 19 9.30 4.88 2.49
N TRP A 20 8.44 3.95 2.08
CA TRP A 20 8.85 2.96 1.10
C TRP A 20 8.80 3.57 -0.31
N CYS A 21 9.84 3.30 -1.10
CA CYS A 21 9.87 3.63 -2.53
C CYS A 21 10.08 2.35 -3.36
N PRO A 22 9.26 2.10 -4.39
CA PRO A 22 9.48 0.98 -5.29
C PRO A 22 10.83 1.13 -5.99
N LYS A 23 11.48 0.01 -6.29
CA LYS A 23 12.81 0.02 -6.92
C LYS A 23 12.72 0.43 -8.39
N ALA A 24 11.68 -0.02 -9.08
CA ALA A 24 11.38 0.36 -10.45
C ALA A 24 10.34 1.50 -10.49
N GLN A 25 10.44 2.35 -11.51
CA GLN A 25 9.40 3.32 -11.81
C GLN A 25 8.13 2.59 -12.24
N ILE A 26 6.98 2.94 -11.64
CA ILE A 26 5.71 2.32 -11.94
C ILE A 26 5.27 2.65 -13.37
N SER A 27 4.84 1.63 -14.10
CA SER A 27 4.24 1.70 -15.44
C SER A 27 3.13 0.65 -15.56
N SER A 28 2.42 0.61 -16.68
CA SER A 28 1.38 -0.40 -16.93
C SER A 28 1.91 -1.84 -16.91
N GLU A 29 3.22 -2.03 -17.10
CA GLU A 29 3.87 -3.34 -17.17
C GLU A 29 4.59 -3.72 -15.87
N ILE A 30 4.74 -2.76 -14.95
CA ILE A 30 5.53 -2.93 -13.73
C ILE A 30 4.60 -2.95 -12.53
N ARG A 31 4.57 -4.09 -11.85
CA ARG A 31 3.81 -4.30 -10.62
C ARG A 31 4.76 -4.37 -9.42
N GLU A 32 4.69 -3.35 -8.58
CA GLU A 32 5.36 -3.28 -7.27
C GLU A 32 4.29 -3.19 -6.18
N TYR A 33 4.57 -3.72 -4.99
CA TYR A 33 3.59 -3.76 -3.91
C TYR A 33 4.25 -3.77 -2.53
N LEU A 34 3.48 -3.29 -1.55
CA LEU A 34 3.72 -3.55 -0.13
C LEU A 34 2.75 -4.63 0.33
N GLU A 35 3.28 -5.64 1.00
CA GLU A 35 2.52 -6.74 1.62
C GLU A 35 2.52 -6.55 3.14
N VAL A 36 1.37 -6.72 3.79
CA VAL A 36 1.25 -6.66 5.25
C VAL A 36 0.55 -7.93 5.70
N ASP A 37 1.29 -8.77 6.43
CA ASP A 37 0.73 -9.97 7.04
C ASP A 37 0.12 -9.63 8.41
N LEU A 38 -1.20 -9.75 8.53
CA LEU A 38 -1.93 -9.54 9.78
C LEU A 38 -1.94 -10.77 10.69
N VAL A 39 -1.36 -11.89 10.27
CA VAL A 39 -1.18 -13.17 11.01
C VAL A 39 -2.49 -13.93 11.29
N ARG A 40 -3.62 -13.23 11.38
CA ARG A 40 -4.97 -13.78 11.59
C ARG A 40 -6.01 -12.98 10.80
N ASP A 41 -7.22 -13.52 10.71
CA ASP A 41 -8.34 -12.85 10.06
C ASP A 41 -8.71 -11.54 10.76
N HIS A 42 -8.83 -10.47 9.98
CA HIS A 42 -9.29 -9.17 10.44
C HIS A 42 -10.34 -8.59 9.49
N LEU A 43 -11.26 -7.78 10.03
CA LEU A 43 -12.14 -6.93 9.24
C LEU A 43 -11.48 -5.57 9.06
N ILE A 44 -10.98 -5.31 7.85
CA ILE A 44 -10.42 -4.02 7.48
C ILE A 44 -11.56 -3.11 7.02
N THR A 45 -11.74 -2.00 7.70
CA THR A 45 -12.78 -1.00 7.39
C THR A 45 -12.23 0.28 6.78
N TRP A 46 -10.94 0.55 7.00
CA TRP A 46 -10.25 1.77 6.58
C TRP A 46 -8.77 1.52 6.39
N THR A 47 -8.15 2.35 5.56
CA THR A 47 -6.72 2.32 5.32
C THR A 47 -6.19 3.78 5.28
N GLU A 48 -4.91 4.05 5.57
CA GLU A 48 -4.24 5.37 5.51
C GLU A 48 -2.83 5.39 4.84
N THR A 49 -2.61 6.09 3.71
CA THR A 49 -1.28 6.30 3.08
C THR A 49 -0.68 7.61 3.52
N GLN A 50 0.65 7.65 3.45
CA GLN A 50 1.44 8.86 3.46
C GLN A 50 2.56 8.70 2.44
N GLY A 51 2.86 9.79 1.73
CA GLY A 51 4.08 9.88 0.93
C GLY A 51 5.29 10.16 1.79
N ARG A 52 6.43 10.37 1.14
CA ARG A 52 7.66 10.77 1.84
C ARG A 52 7.49 12.20 2.34
N PHE A 53 7.66 12.45 3.65
CA PHE A 53 7.62 13.83 4.15
C PHE A 53 9.00 14.49 4.07
N GLY A 54 10.07 13.77 4.41
CA GLY A 54 11.44 14.20 4.12
C GLY A 54 11.79 15.58 4.68
N ASN A 55 11.45 15.83 5.95
CA ASN A 55 11.59 17.14 6.62
C ASN A 55 10.91 18.30 5.88
N GLY A 56 9.77 18.03 5.24
CA GLY A 56 9.01 19.01 4.46
C GLY A 56 9.56 19.28 3.06
N GLN A 57 10.56 18.52 2.62
CA GLN A 57 11.12 18.58 1.26
C GLN A 57 10.67 17.40 0.38
N GLY A 58 9.97 16.41 0.96
CA GLY A 58 9.40 15.29 0.22
C GLY A 58 8.33 15.75 -0.76
N GLN A 59 8.37 15.21 -1.98
CA GLN A 59 7.38 15.48 -3.04
C GLN A 59 6.79 14.19 -3.60
N GLU A 60 7.27 13.04 -3.11
CA GLU A 60 6.92 11.73 -3.63
C GLU A 60 5.76 11.14 -2.83
N TYR A 61 4.64 10.89 -3.52
CA TYR A 61 3.49 10.17 -2.98
C TYR A 61 2.82 9.38 -4.09
N ALA A 62 2.13 8.29 -3.72
CA ALA A 62 1.31 7.54 -4.65
C ALA A 62 -0.01 8.29 -4.89
N GLU A 63 -0.26 8.71 -6.12
CA GLU A 63 -1.51 9.40 -6.50
C GLU A 63 -2.71 8.46 -6.53
N ALA A 64 -2.47 7.19 -6.85
CA ALA A 64 -3.47 6.15 -6.90
C ALA A 64 -2.85 4.81 -6.51
N PHE A 65 -3.68 3.91 -6.00
CA PHE A 65 -3.29 2.54 -5.71
C PHE A 65 -4.50 1.61 -5.76
N LEU A 66 -4.22 0.30 -5.82
CA LEU A 66 -5.21 -0.77 -5.81
C LEU A 66 -4.98 -1.65 -4.59
N ILE A 67 -6.05 -2.14 -3.97
CA ILE A 67 -5.95 -3.09 -2.86
C ILE A 67 -6.29 -4.49 -3.41
N GLU A 68 -5.47 -5.47 -3.06
CA GLU A 68 -5.77 -6.87 -3.30
C GLU A 68 -5.63 -7.64 -1.99
N TYR A 69 -6.62 -8.44 -1.63
CA TYR A 69 -6.56 -9.24 -0.40
C TYR A 69 -6.49 -10.73 -0.73
N TRP A 70 -5.96 -11.52 0.19
CA TRP A 70 -5.89 -12.97 0.09
C TRP A 70 -6.63 -13.59 1.26
N ARG A 71 -7.32 -14.70 1.00
CA ARG A 71 -7.88 -15.54 2.06
C ARG A 71 -7.52 -16.98 1.75
N HIS A 72 -7.16 -17.76 2.76
CA HIS A 72 -6.85 -19.18 2.57
C HIS A 72 -7.96 -19.94 1.86
N SER A 73 -9.22 -19.67 2.20
CA SER A 73 -10.38 -20.29 1.56
C SER A 73 -10.51 -19.98 0.07
N LEU A 74 -9.89 -18.90 -0.41
CA LEU A 74 -9.92 -18.48 -1.81
C LEU A 74 -8.64 -18.86 -2.56
N ASN A 75 -7.53 -19.05 -1.84
CA ASN A 75 -6.21 -19.45 -2.37
C ASN A 75 -5.76 -18.63 -3.60
N ARG A 76 -6.12 -17.35 -3.63
CA ARG A 76 -5.77 -16.40 -4.68
C ARG A 76 -5.91 -14.97 -4.18
N TRP A 77 -5.19 -14.07 -4.83
CA TRP A 77 -5.37 -12.63 -4.68
C TRP A 77 -6.71 -12.20 -5.28
N ILE A 78 -7.45 -11.36 -4.55
CA ILE A 78 -8.73 -10.81 -4.97
C ILE A 78 -8.61 -9.29 -4.97
N PRO A 79 -8.85 -8.62 -6.10
CA PRO A 79 -8.91 -7.17 -6.13
C PRO A 79 -10.12 -6.71 -5.31
N TYR A 80 -9.87 -5.78 -4.39
CA TYR A 80 -10.92 -5.09 -3.68
C TYR A 80 -11.72 -4.22 -4.66
N LYS A 81 -13.03 -4.24 -4.50
CA LYS A 81 -13.95 -3.36 -5.21
C LYS A 81 -14.81 -2.66 -4.18
N ASP A 82 -15.07 -1.37 -4.42
CA ASP A 82 -16.02 -0.63 -3.58
C ASP A 82 -17.45 -1.17 -3.77
N ALA A 83 -18.40 -0.66 -2.98
CA ALA A 83 -19.81 -1.02 -3.10
C ALA A 83 -20.40 -0.76 -4.52
N LYS A 84 -19.77 0.10 -5.32
CA LYS A 84 -20.13 0.42 -6.70
C LYS A 84 -19.35 -0.42 -7.73
N GLN A 85 -18.67 -1.47 -7.30
CA GLN A 85 -17.84 -2.36 -8.13
C GLN A 85 -16.64 -1.68 -8.80
N ARG A 86 -16.25 -0.49 -8.35
CA ARG A 86 -15.10 0.23 -8.91
C ARG A 86 -13.80 -0.29 -8.31
N GLN A 87 -12.83 -0.51 -9.19
CA GLN A 87 -11.44 -0.77 -8.81
C GLN A 87 -10.76 0.58 -8.63
N GLY A 88 -10.49 0.95 -7.38
CA GLY A 88 -9.77 2.19 -7.03
C GLY A 88 -10.61 3.47 -7.06
N SER A 89 -10.08 4.49 -6.37
CA SER A 89 -10.68 5.81 -6.09
C SER A 89 -11.76 5.84 -5.00
N GLY A 90 -11.32 5.72 -3.76
CA GLY A 90 -11.76 6.75 -2.81
C GLY A 90 -10.91 7.98 -3.06
N ASN A 91 -11.49 9.17 -3.09
CA ASN A 91 -10.79 10.44 -2.90
C ASN A 91 -11.05 10.91 -1.46
N GLY A 92 -10.14 11.68 -0.86
CA GLY A 92 -10.22 12.14 0.54
C GLY A 92 -9.14 11.53 1.41
N ASN A 93 -8.31 12.41 1.99
CA ASN A 93 -7.21 12.11 2.92
C ASN A 93 -7.51 10.87 3.78
N ARG A 94 -6.56 9.90 3.81
CA ARG A 94 -6.58 8.59 4.51
C ARG A 94 -6.89 7.37 3.61
N LYS A 95 -5.87 6.68 3.03
CA LYS A 95 -5.99 5.38 2.29
C LYS A 95 -4.69 4.52 2.21
N VAL A 96 -4.54 3.30 2.74
CA VAL A 96 -3.37 2.35 2.64
C VAL A 96 -3.67 1.05 1.86
N LEU A 97 -2.60 0.46 1.34
CA LEU A 97 -2.48 -0.82 0.65
C LEU A 97 -2.38 -1.99 1.63
N GLU A 98 -3.03 -3.12 1.33
CA GLU A 98 -2.75 -4.35 2.06
C GLU A 98 -2.91 -5.54 1.12
N GLY A 99 -1.92 -6.44 1.17
CA GLY A 99 -2.04 -7.78 0.66
C GLY A 99 -1.63 -8.81 1.72
N MET A 100 -2.37 -9.93 1.77
CA MET A 100 -2.33 -10.96 2.81
C MET A 100 -1.59 -12.23 2.32
N LYS A 101 -0.80 -12.86 3.19
CA LYS A 101 -0.44 -14.29 3.12
C LYS A 101 -0.33 -14.80 4.55
N ASN A 102 -0.93 -15.95 4.82
CA ASN A 102 -0.47 -16.82 5.89
C ASN A 102 0.19 -18.03 5.21
N LYS A 103 1.36 -18.42 5.70
CA LYS A 103 1.98 -19.72 5.41
C LYS A 103 1.48 -20.75 6.41
#